data_AF-A0A9E0P8D2-F1
#
_entry.id   AF-A0A9E0P8D2-F1
#
_cell.length_a   1.000
_cell.length_b   1.000
_cell.length_c   1.000
_cell.angle_alpha   90.00
_cell.angle_beta   90.00
_cell.angle_gamma   90.00
#
_symmetry.space_group_name_H-M   'P 1'
#
loop_
_entity.id
_entity.type
_entity.pdbx_description
1 polymer ?
#
loop_
_entity_poly.entity_id
_entity_poly.type
_entity_poly.pdbx_seq_one_letter_code
_entity_poly.pdbx_strand_id
1 'polypeptide(L)' 'MKKTPTNKEEGNDLLPEYKFDYSKAKPNRFALMEDQRIVILEPDVAEYFYDSETVNRVLRALIEAMPKAAS' A
#
# COMPACT_ATOMS: atom_id res chain seq x y z
N MET A 1 -46.76 -14.40 4.12
CA MET A 1 -45.54 -13.83 4.74
C MET A 1 -44.98 -14.87 5.70
N LYS A 2 -43.86 -15.52 5.37
CA LYS A 2 -43.12 -16.36 6.33
C LYS A 2 -41.69 -15.86 6.43
N LYS A 3 -41.25 -15.78 7.67
CA LYS A 3 -40.13 -15.02 8.22
C LYS A 3 -38.78 -15.46 7.67
N THR A 4 -37.87 -14.51 7.52
CA THR A 4 -36.44 -14.70 7.23
C THR A 4 -35.75 -15.35 8.43
N PRO A 5 -35.10 -16.53 8.30
CA PRO A 5 -34.19 -17.01 9.31
C PRO A 5 -32.81 -16.38 9.09
N THR A 6 -32.53 -15.43 9.98
CA THR A 6 -31.29 -15.30 10.78
C THR A 6 -29.99 -15.88 10.21
N ASN A 7 -29.04 -14.96 10.02
CA ASN A 7 -27.59 -15.14 10.16
C ASN A 7 -27.01 -16.44 9.57
N LYS A 8 -26.80 -16.47 8.25
CA LYS A 8 -25.81 -17.36 7.68
C LYS A 8 -24.45 -16.78 8.07
N GLU A 9 -23.79 -17.41 9.03
CA GLU A 9 -22.35 -17.36 9.09
C GLU A 9 -21.83 -17.57 7.67
N GLU A 10 -21.01 -16.65 7.18
CA GLU A 10 -20.30 -16.74 5.90
C GLU A 10 -19.26 -17.86 6.02
N GLY A 11 -19.76 -19.07 6.20
CA GLY A 11 -19.02 -20.29 6.41
C GLY A 11 -18.46 -20.74 5.09
N ASN A 12 -17.34 -20.14 4.73
CA ASN A 12 -16.31 -20.68 3.87
C ASN A 12 -16.85 -21.26 2.55
N ASP A 13 -17.07 -20.40 1.55
CA ASP A 13 -17.35 -20.78 0.15
C ASP A 13 -16.21 -21.59 -0.50
N LEU A 14 -15.14 -21.90 0.24
CA LEU A 14 -14.02 -22.71 -0.20
C LEU A 14 -14.38 -24.20 -0.14
N LEU A 15 -14.00 -24.93 -1.19
CA LEU A 15 -14.17 -26.39 -1.23
C LEU A 15 -13.33 -27.07 -0.12
N PRO A 16 -13.71 -28.28 0.35
CA PRO A 16 -13.03 -28.98 1.45
C PRO A 16 -11.53 -29.23 1.24
N GLU A 17 -11.07 -29.25 -0.01
CA GLU A 17 -9.67 -29.41 -0.41
C GLU A 17 -8.83 -28.15 -0.15
N TYR A 18 -9.45 -26.96 -0.12
CA TYR A 18 -8.77 -25.69 0.10
C TYR A 18 -8.59 -25.40 1.60
N LYS A 19 -7.63 -26.09 2.21
CA LYS A 19 -7.19 -25.86 3.60
C LYS A 19 -5.91 -25.03 3.61
N PHE A 20 -6.04 -23.72 3.48
CA PHE A 20 -4.90 -22.81 3.52
C PHE A 20 -4.34 -22.65 4.95
N ASP A 21 -3.10 -23.10 5.16
CA ASP A 21 -2.36 -22.88 6.41
C ASP A 21 -1.58 -21.57 6.33
N TYR A 22 -2.23 -20.46 6.72
CA TYR A 22 -1.63 -19.12 6.65
C TYR A 22 -0.43 -18.93 7.58
N SER A 23 -0.20 -19.83 8.56
CA SER A 23 1.01 -19.79 9.39
C SER A 23 2.29 -20.10 8.60
N LYS A 24 2.15 -20.79 7.47
CA LYS A 24 3.23 -21.12 6.52
C LYS A 24 3.27 -20.18 5.32
N ALA A 25 2.41 -19.15 5.28
CA ALA A 25 2.38 -18.21 4.19
C ALA A 25 3.70 -17.44 4.12
N LYS A 26 4.22 -17.25 2.90
CA LYS A 26 5.37 -16.38 2.68
C LYS A 26 4.89 -14.92 2.55
N PRO A 27 5.67 -13.94 3.05
CA PRO A 27 5.39 -12.53 2.81
C PRO A 27 5.22 -12.26 1.31
N ASN A 28 4.22 -11.44 0.96
CA ASN A 28 3.96 -11.07 -0.42
C ASN A 28 5.14 -10.26 -0.96
N ARG A 29 5.78 -10.73 -2.04
CA ARG A 29 6.94 -10.05 -2.67
C ARG A 29 6.59 -8.69 -3.30
N PHE A 30 5.31 -8.42 -3.52
CA PHE A 30 4.81 -7.15 -4.03
C PHE A 30 4.20 -6.28 -2.93
N ALA A 31 4.12 -6.77 -1.69
CA ALA A 31 3.70 -5.93 -0.59
C ALA A 31 4.80 -4.92 -0.28
N LEU A 32 4.37 -3.70 0.05
CA LEU A 32 5.28 -2.69 0.56
C LEU A 32 5.83 -3.11 1.92
N MET A 33 7.13 -2.96 2.09
CA MET A 33 7.76 -3.06 3.42
C MET A 33 7.35 -1.85 4.26
N GLU A 34 7.42 -1.97 5.60
CA GLU A 34 7.00 -0.90 6.52
C GLU A 34 7.68 0.45 6.23
N ASP A 35 8.93 0.42 5.76
CA ASP A 35 9.71 1.61 5.43
C ASP A 35 9.61 2.06 3.96
N GLN A 36 8.81 1.37 3.15
CA GLN A 36 8.62 1.73 1.73
C GLN A 36 7.34 2.53 1.54
N ARG A 37 7.43 3.59 0.74
CA ARG A 37 6.30 4.41 0.33
C ARG A 37 6.29 4.53 -1.18
N ILE A 38 5.13 4.31 -1.78
CA ILE A 38 4.87 4.66 -3.18
C ILE A 38 4.22 6.03 -3.20
N VAL A 39 4.77 6.93 -4.01
CA VAL A 39 4.20 8.24 -4.27
C VAL A 39 3.85 8.30 -5.74
N ILE A 40 2.63 8.70 -6.04
CA ILE A 40 2.18 8.96 -7.41
C ILE A 40 2.34 10.46 -7.63
N LEU A 41 3.04 10.83 -8.71
CA LEU A 41 3.15 12.22 -9.11
C LEU A 41 1.92 12.60 -9.91
N GLU A 42 1.43 13.82 -9.69
CA GLU A 42 0.40 14.40 -10.55
C GLU A 42 0.95 14.64 -11.97
N PRO A 43 0.10 14.61 -13.02
CA PRO A 43 0.56 14.69 -14.40
C PRO A 43 1.41 15.91 -14.73
N ASP A 44 1.04 17.07 -14.19
CA ASP A 44 1.74 18.34 -14.37
C ASP A 44 3.15 18.32 -13.75
N VAL A 45 3.33 17.63 -12.63
CA VAL A 45 4.64 17.44 -12.00
C VAL A 45 5.46 16.39 -12.74
N ALA A 46 4.83 15.31 -13.20
CA ALA A 46 5.47 14.22 -13.91
C ALA A 46 6.10 14.66 -15.26
N GLU A 47 5.57 15.71 -15.89
CA GLU A 47 6.16 16.31 -17.10
C GLU A 47 7.61 16.81 -16.90
N TYR A 48 7.97 17.17 -15.67
CA TYR A 48 9.31 17.67 -15.33
C TYR A 48 10.22 16.61 -14.69
N PHE A 49 9.64 15.53 -14.18
CA PHE A 49 10.35 14.51 -13.42
C PHE A 49 10.12 13.11 -13.98
N TYR A 50 11.10 12.61 -14.74
CA TYR A 50 11.00 11.32 -15.45
C TYR A 50 11.44 10.10 -14.63
N ASP A 51 12.14 10.32 -13.51
CA ASP A 51 12.70 9.25 -12.69
C ASP A 51 12.74 9.63 -11.20
N SER A 52 12.77 8.62 -10.33
CA SER A 52 12.77 8.80 -8.88
C SER A 52 14.06 9.43 -8.33
N GLU A 53 15.19 9.29 -9.02
CA GLU A 53 16.48 9.84 -8.57
C GLU A 53 16.43 11.37 -8.66
N THR A 54 15.96 11.91 -9.79
CA THR A 54 15.81 13.34 -10.02
C THR A 54 14.83 13.98 -9.03
N VAL A 55 13.68 13.33 -8.77
CA VAL A 55 12.70 13.79 -7.76
C VAL A 55 13.35 13.87 -6.38
N ASN A 56 13.99 12.78 -5.95
CA ASN A 56 14.60 12.71 -4.63
C ASN A 56 15.73 13.72 -4.44
N ARG A 57 16.51 13.99 -5.49
CA ARG A 57 17.57 15.00 -5.46
C ARG A 57 17.02 16.39 -5.20
N VAL A 58 15.96 16.78 -5.90
CA VAL A 58 15.31 18.09 -5.72
C VAL A 58 14.66 18.19 -4.34
N LEU A 59 13.94 17.16 -3.91
CA LEU A 59 13.31 17.16 -2.57
C LEU A 59 14.34 17.27 -1.44
N ARG A 60 15.50 16.61 -1.57
CA ARG A 60 16.60 16.74 -0.59
C ARG A 60 17.18 18.15 -0.57
N ALA A 61 17.44 18.76 -1.74
CA ALA A 61 17.92 20.13 -1.82
C ALA A 61 16.92 21.13 -1.21
N LEU A 62 15.62 20.88 -1.39
CA LEU A 62 14.56 21.67 -0.74
C LEU A 62 14.56 21.47 0.78
N ILE A 63 14.71 20.25 1.29
CA ILE A 63 14.82 19.98 2.73
C ILE A 63 16.03 20.69 3.34
N GLU A 64 17.16 20.74 2.64
CA GLU A 64 18.38 21.44 3.09
C GLU A 64 18.22 22.97 3.06
N ALA A 65 17.52 23.50 2.06
CA ALA A 65 17.31 24.94 1.89
C ALA A 65 16.22 25.48 2.81
N MET A 66 15.27 24.65 3.25
CA MET A 66 14.23 25.08 4.17
C MET A 66 14.81 25.37 5.55
N PRO A 67 14.44 26.51 6.18
CA PRO A 67 14.82 26.76 7.55
C PRO A 67 14.27 25.62 8.41
N LYS A 68 15.14 25.01 9.23
CA LYS A 68 14.70 24.04 10.22
C LYS A 68 13.60 24.71 11.02
N ALA A 69 12.39 24.15 10.96
CA ALA A 69 11.29 24.60 11.81
C ALA A 69 11.85 24.65 13.24
N ALA A 70 11.84 25.84 13.84
CA ALA A 70 12.30 26.02 15.21
C ALA A 70 11.46 25.07 16.07
N SER A 71 12.12 24.04 16.63
CA SER A 71 11.51 23.18 17.66
C SER A 71 11.46 23.94 18.96
#